data_AF-A0A429MVJ7-F1
#
_entry.id   AF-A0A429MVJ7-F1
#
_cell.length_a   1.000
_cell.length_b   1.000
_cell.length_c   1.000
_cell.angle_alpha   90.00
_cell.angle_beta   90.00
_cell.angle_gamma   90.00
#
_symmetry.space_group_name_H-M   'P 1'
#
loop_
_entity.id
_entity.type
_entity.pdbx_description
1 polymer ?
#
loop_
_entity_poly.entity_id
_entity_poly.type
_entity_poly.pdbx_seq_one_letter_code
_entity_poly.pdbx_strand_id
1 'polypeptide(L)' 'PLYLGGAIKAHWGLADPSHLDLPKEEKLKAFQVTVDHINRRLDALLALDTTHMSRPDLIAAINQISHIE' A
#
# COMPACT_ATOMS: atom_id res chain seq x y z
N PRO A 1 -0.94 -14.29 4.72
CA PRO A 1 -1.89 -14.48 5.85
C PRO A 1 -3.24 -15.05 5.36
N LEU A 2 -3.95 -15.80 6.21
CA LEU A 2 -5.27 -16.38 5.90
C LEU A 2 -6.38 -15.41 6.35
N TYR A 3 -7.29 -15.07 5.42
CA TYR A 3 -8.46 -14.23 5.71
C TYR A 3 -9.72 -14.95 5.23
N LEU A 4 -10.60 -15.27 6.18
CA LEU A 4 -11.87 -15.97 5.96
C LEU A 4 -12.99 -14.98 5.60
N GLY A 5 -13.97 -15.43 4.82
CA GLY A 5 -15.15 -14.64 4.43
C GLY A 5 -14.99 -13.79 3.15
N GLY A 6 -15.95 -12.89 2.92
CA GLY A 6 -16.11 -12.10 1.68
C GLY A 6 -15.31 -10.80 1.62
N ALA A 7 -14.29 -10.64 2.46
CA ALA A 7 -13.46 -9.43 2.51
C ALA A 7 -12.81 -9.14 1.16
N ILE A 8 -12.71 -7.86 0.82
CA ILE A 8 -11.87 -7.41 -0.30
C ILE A 8 -10.40 -7.61 0.13
N LYS A 9 -9.61 -8.21 -0.76
CA LYS A 9 -8.19 -8.51 -0.55
C LYS A 9 -7.41 -7.84 -1.68
N ALA A 10 -6.35 -7.13 -1.31
CA ALA A 10 -5.42 -6.52 -2.26
C ALA A 10 -3.97 -6.70 -1.77
N HIS A 11 -3.04 -6.63 -2.69
CA HIS A 11 -1.62 -6.73 -2.42
C HIS A 11 -0.89 -5.63 -3.19
N TRP A 12 -0.20 -4.74 -2.49
CA TRP A 12 0.42 -3.57 -3.12
C TRP A 12 1.93 -3.67 -3.30
N GLY A 13 2.60 -4.61 -2.62
CA GLY A 13 4.05 -4.80 -2.69
C GLY A 13 4.83 -3.58 -2.21
N LEU A 14 5.81 -3.76 -1.34
CA LEU A 14 6.69 -2.67 -0.91
C LEU A 14 8.11 -3.19 -0.88
N ALA A 15 9.08 -2.32 -1.20
CA ALA A 15 10.46 -2.61 -0.91
C ALA A 15 10.63 -2.79 0.61
N ASP A 16 11.39 -3.79 1.03
CA ASP A 16 11.75 -4.03 2.43
C ASP A 16 13.19 -3.55 2.68
N PRO A 17 13.38 -2.35 3.26
CA PRO A 17 14.71 -1.79 3.50
C PRO A 17 15.51 -2.54 4.55
N SER A 18 14.88 -3.44 5.34
CA SER A 18 15.56 -4.18 6.40
C SER A 18 16.60 -5.17 5.86
N HIS A 19 16.43 -5.68 4.64
CA HIS A 19 17.36 -6.58 3.97
C HIS A 19 18.58 -5.88 3.36
N LEU A 20 18.58 -4.55 3.28
CA LEU A 20 19.69 -3.80 2.69
C LEU A 20 20.91 -3.86 3.60
N ASP A 21 22.06 -4.24 3.02
CA ASP A 21 23.38 -4.16 3.65
C ASP A 21 23.99 -2.79 3.32
N LEU A 22 23.57 -1.79 4.09
CA LEU A 22 23.95 -0.38 3.92
C LEU A 22 24.34 0.23 5.25
N PRO A 23 25.16 1.30 5.25
CA PRO A 23 25.37 2.13 6.43
C PRO A 23 24.06 2.60 7.04
N LYS A 24 24.05 2.80 8.36
CA LYS A 24 22.84 3.15 9.13
C LYS A 24 22.05 4.32 8.54
N GLU A 25 22.73 5.38 8.12
CA GLU A 25 22.09 6.57 7.59
C GLU A 25 21.38 6.31 6.25
N GLU A 26 22.02 5.57 5.35
CA GLU A 26 21.45 5.20 4.06
C GLU A 26 20.28 4.24 4.23
N LYS A 27 20.42 3.27 5.15
CA LYS A 27 19.32 2.36 5.51
C LYS A 27 18.13 3.12 6.06
N LEU A 28 18.35 4.12 6.92
CA LEU A 28 17.29 4.98 7.44
C LEU A 28 16.59 5.78 6.34
N LYS A 29 17.34 6.31 5.36
CA LYS A 29 16.76 6.98 4.18
C LYS A 29 15.89 6.02 3.37
N ALA A 30 16.34 4.78 3.15
CA ALA A 30 15.54 3.76 2.47
C ALA A 30 14.25 3.41 3.23
N PHE A 31 14.29 3.35 4.58
CA PHE A 31 13.08 3.23 5.41
C PHE A 31 12.13 4.40 5.22
N GLN A 32 12.63 5.64 5.22
CA GLN A 32 11.79 6.81 5.03
C GLN A 32 11.10 6.81 3.67
N VAL A 33 11.81 6.43 2.60
CA VAL A 33 11.22 6.29 1.27
C VAL A 33 10.07 5.27 1.26
N THR A 34 10.27 4.10 1.88
CA THR A 34 9.18 3.10 2.00
C THR A 34 7.99 3.62 2.81
N VAL A 35 8.24 4.40 3.88
CA VAL A 35 7.16 5.04 4.67
C VAL A 35 6.39 6.07 3.84
N ASP A 36 7.08 6.91 3.08
CA ASP A 36 6.45 7.92 2.22
C ASP A 36 5.60 7.25 1.13
N HIS A 37 6.04 6.09 0.63
CA HIS A 37 5.29 5.26 -0.32
C HIS A 37 4.02 4.69 0.30
N ILE A 38 4.11 4.18 1.53
CA ILE A 38 2.95 3.71 2.30
C ILE A 38 1.94 4.84 2.49
N ASN A 39 2.39 6.02 2.93
CA ASN A 39 1.51 7.15 3.22
C ASN A 39 0.73 7.58 1.98
N ARG A 40 1.39 7.73 0.83
CA ARG A 40 0.71 8.08 -0.44
C ARG A 40 -0.39 7.09 -0.82
N ARG A 41 -0.15 5.79 -0.61
CA ARG A 41 -1.15 4.75 -0.89
C ARG A 41 -2.30 4.74 0.12
N LEU A 42 -2.01 5.02 1.40
CA LEU A 42 -3.04 5.18 2.42
C LEU A 42 -3.91 6.42 2.17
N ASP A 43 -3.31 7.53 1.78
CA ASP A 43 -4.04 8.75 1.42
C ASP A 43 -5.02 8.48 0.26
N ALA A 44 -4.57 7.77 -0.78
CA ALA A 44 -5.42 7.37 -1.89
C ALA A 44 -6.56 6.42 -1.47
N LEU A 45 -6.30 5.49 -0.55
CA LEU A 45 -7.31 4.57 -0.02
C LEU A 45 -8.37 5.33 0.78
N LEU A 46 -7.95 6.24 1.65
CA LEU A 46 -8.83 7.01 2.51
C LEU A 46 -9.65 8.06 1.73
N ALA A 47 -9.19 8.43 0.54
CA ALA A 47 -9.92 9.32 -0.37
C ALA A 47 -11.04 8.62 -1.18
N LEU A 48 -11.14 7.28 -1.15
CA LEU A 48 -12.18 6.56 -1.89
C LEU A 48 -13.58 6.83 -1.30
N ASP A 49 -14.55 7.14 -2.16
CA ASP A 49 -15.96 7.24 -1.77
C ASP A 49 -16.60 5.86 -1.65
N THR A 50 -16.24 5.15 -0.58
CA THR A 50 -16.73 3.79 -0.31
C THR A 50 -18.24 3.69 -0.16
N THR A 51 -18.95 4.81 0.04
CA THR A 51 -20.41 4.83 0.22
C THR A 51 -21.17 4.76 -1.10
N HIS A 52 -20.59 5.27 -2.19
CA HIS A 52 -21.24 5.31 -3.51
C HIS A 52 -20.61 4.35 -4.53
N MET A 53 -19.55 3.62 -4.17
CA MET A 53 -18.90 2.65 -5.04
C MET A 53 -19.55 1.27 -4.94
N SER A 54 -19.75 0.62 -6.08
CA SER A 54 -20.11 -0.80 -6.09
C SER A 54 -18.92 -1.64 -5.61
N ARG A 55 -19.19 -2.87 -5.13
CA ARG A 55 -18.12 -3.77 -4.68
C ARG A 55 -17.07 -4.04 -5.79
N PRO A 56 -17.43 -4.30 -7.06
CA PRO A 56 -16.47 -4.39 -8.15
C PRO A 56 -15.63 -3.12 -8.35
N ASP A 57 -16.25 -1.94 -8.29
CA ASP A 57 -15.54 -0.67 -8.45
C ASP A 57 -14.56 -0.43 -7.31
N LEU A 58 -14.96 -0.77 -6.08
CA LEU A 58 -14.09 -0.67 -4.90
C LEU A 58 -12.89 -1.62 -5.01
N ILE A 59 -13.08 -2.85 -5.50
CA ILE A 59 -11.97 -3.78 -5.78
C ILE A 59 -11.02 -3.21 -6.83
N ALA A 60 -11.57 -2.68 -7.93
CA ALA A 60 -10.77 -2.09 -9.00
C ALA A 60 -9.94 -0.92 -8.48
N ALA A 61 -10.56 0.04 -7.77
CA ALA A 61 -9.89 1.20 -7.22
C ALA A 61 -8.81 0.83 -6.20
N ILE A 62 -9.10 -0.10 -5.27
CA ILE A 62 -8.11 -0.58 -4.30
C ILE A 62 -6.92 -1.25 -5.02
N ASN A 63 -7.13 -2.00 -6.10
CA ASN A 63 -6.03 -2.57 -6.86
C ASN A 63 -5.20 -1.52 -7.60
N GLN A 64 -5.82 -0.45 -8.11
CA GLN A 64 -5.12 0.64 -8.80
C GLN A 64 -4.14 1.40 -7.89
N ILE A 65 -4.41 1.47 -6.59
CA ILE A 65 -3.50 2.11 -5.61
C ILE A 65 -2.11 1.47 -5.62
N SER A 66 -1.97 0.20 -6.04
CA SER A 66 -0.66 -0.46 -6.18
C SER A 66 0.29 0.25 -7.17
N HIS A 67 -0.23 1.03 -8.12
CA HIS A 67 0.57 1.75 -9.12
C HIS A 67 1.05 3.12 -8.66
N ILE A 68 0.67 3.58 -7.46
CA ILE A 68 1.21 4.79 -6.86
C ILE A 68 2.61 4.47 -6.36
N GLU A 69 3.62 5.16 -6.90
CA GLU A 69 5.01 5.20 -6.44
C GLU A 69 5.20 6.21 -5.33
#